data_AF-A0A3D3PN34-F1
#
_entry.id   AF-A0A3D3PN34-F1
#
_cell.length_a   1.000
_cell.length_b   1.000
_cell.length_c   1.000
_cell.angle_alpha   90.00
_cell.angle_beta   90.00
_cell.angle_gamma   90.00
#
_symmetry.space_group_name_H-M   'P 1'
#
loop_
_entity.id
_entity.type
_entity.pdbx_description
1 polymer ?
#
loop_
_entity_poly.entity_id
_entity_poly.type
_entity_poly.pdbx_seq_one_letter_code
_entity_poly.pdbx_strand_id
1 'polypeptide(L)'
;MFQDLKPPRAKPRVLMHVCDAGFYDEDPDRPELCRMKCTRCGVESDWLSFANVTEAKRGVPCEVCNAKSAPAIEPVEDIQAAEEGKA
;
A
#
# COMPACT_ATOMS: atom_id res chain seq x y z
N MET A 1 -18.78 12.42 -30.43
CA MET A 1 -18.83 11.48 -29.28
C MET A 1 -17.40 11.16 -28.89
N PHE A 2 -17.00 11.37 -27.62
CA PHE A 2 -15.60 11.30 -27.16
C PHE A 2 -15.21 9.89 -26.68
N GLN A 3 -15.25 8.91 -27.57
CA GLN A 3 -14.92 7.52 -27.22
C GLN A 3 -13.40 7.32 -27.03
N ASP A 4 -12.57 8.18 -27.63
CA ASP A 4 -11.11 8.13 -27.57
C ASP A 4 -10.48 8.72 -26.30
N LEU A 5 -11.26 9.38 -25.44
CA LEU A 5 -10.78 9.95 -24.17
C LEU A 5 -10.86 8.97 -22.99
N LYS A 6 -11.25 7.70 -23.21
CA LYS A 6 -11.36 6.75 -22.11
C LYS A 6 -9.95 6.30 -21.69
N PRO A 7 -9.45 6.70 -20.51
CA PRO A 7 -8.12 6.29 -20.09
C PRO A 7 -8.06 4.77 -20.01
N PRO A 8 -6.91 4.16 -20.36
CA PRO A 8 -6.71 2.73 -20.22
C PRO A 8 -7.08 2.27 -18.81
N ARG A 9 -7.84 1.18 -18.69
CA ARG A 9 -8.22 0.64 -17.38
C ARG A 9 -6.94 0.32 -16.60
N ALA A 10 -6.82 0.86 -15.39
CA ALA A 10 -5.71 0.57 -14.49
C ALA A 10 -5.59 -0.95 -14.29
N LYS A 11 -4.35 -1.46 -14.27
CA LYS A 11 -4.11 -2.88 -14.04
C LYS A 11 -4.66 -3.28 -12.67
N PRO A 12 -5.34 -4.43 -12.54
CA PRO A 12 -5.85 -4.90 -11.26
C PRO A 12 -4.67 -5.13 -10.29
N ARG A 13 -4.78 -4.58 -9.08
CA ARG A 13 -3.77 -4.74 -8.03
C ARG A 13 -3.86 -6.14 -7.42
N VAL A 14 -2.72 -6.70 -7.02
CA VAL A 14 -2.69 -7.95 -6.25
C VAL A 14 -2.87 -7.61 -4.77
N LEU A 15 -3.95 -8.09 -4.17
CA LEU A 15 -4.26 -7.85 -2.76
C LEU A 15 -3.85 -9.06 -1.90
N MET A 16 -3.42 -8.76 -0.68
CA MET A 16 -3.25 -9.72 0.42
C MET A 16 -4.56 -9.83 1.17
N HIS A 17 -4.88 -11.02 1.65
CA HIS A 17 -6.10 -11.29 2.41
C HIS A 17 -5.78 -11.75 3.82
N VAL A 18 -6.72 -11.55 4.74
CA VAL A 18 -6.57 -11.97 6.15
C VAL A 18 -6.25 -13.46 6.22
N CYS A 19 -5.16 -13.81 6.90
CA CYS A 19 -4.79 -15.18 7.21
C CYS A 19 -4.99 -15.51 8.70
N ASP A 20 -4.80 -14.51 9.57
CA ASP A 20 -4.97 -14.63 11.01
C ASP A 20 -5.62 -13.36 11.55
N ALA A 21 -6.46 -13.51 12.57
CA ALA A 21 -7.22 -12.42 13.17
C ALA A 21 -7.13 -12.49 14.69
N GLY A 22 -6.94 -11.34 15.30
CA GLY A 22 -6.82 -11.14 16.74
C GLY A 22 -7.57 -9.88 17.16
N PHE A 23 -7.72 -9.72 18.47
CA PHE A 23 -8.39 -8.59 19.07
C PHE A 23 -7.56 -8.08 20.25
N TYR A 24 -7.60 -6.76 20.49
CA TYR A 24 -7.06 -6.17 21.70
C TYR A 24 -8.20 -6.10 22.74
N ASP A 25 -8.03 -6.74 23.90
CA ASP A 25 -9.05 -6.74 24.97
C ASP A 25 -9.15 -5.40 25.71
N GLU A 26 -8.09 -4.60 25.70
CA GLU A 26 -7.93 -3.44 26.59
C GLU A 26 -8.33 -2.09 25.97
N ASP A 27 -8.66 -2.05 24.67
CA ASP A 27 -8.98 -0.79 23.98
C ASP A 27 -10.49 -0.61 23.74
N PRO A 28 -11.09 0.53 24.16
CA PRO A 28 -12.51 0.82 23.93
C PRO A 28 -12.83 1.04 22.43
N ASP A 29 -11.85 1.42 21.61
CA ASP A 29 -11.98 1.64 20.17
C ASP A 29 -11.78 0.35 19.32
N ARG A 30 -11.51 -0.80 19.97
CA ARG A 30 -11.40 -2.15 19.39
C ARG A 30 -10.97 -2.21 17.92
N PRO A 31 -9.74 -1.78 17.58
CA PRO A 31 -9.22 -1.98 16.24
C PRO A 31 -9.09 -3.48 15.93
N GLU A 32 -9.48 -3.88 14.73
CA GLU A 32 -9.35 -5.26 14.25
C GLU A 32 -7.88 -5.53 13.92
N LEU A 33 -7.25 -6.46 14.62
CA LEU A 33 -5.86 -6.83 14.36
C LEU A 33 -5.83 -8.05 13.46
N CYS A 34 -5.21 -7.92 12.30
CA CYS A 34 -5.15 -9.00 11.33
C CYS A 34 -3.75 -9.14 10.76
N ARG A 35 -3.31 -10.39 10.57
CA ARG A 35 -2.18 -10.70 9.66
C ARG A 35 -2.73 -11.00 8.28
N MET A 36 -2.01 -10.57 7.27
CA MET A 36 -2.40 -10.70 5.87
C MET A 36 -1.42 -11.62 5.15
N LYS A 37 -1.92 -12.42 4.20
CA LYS A 37 -1.10 -13.26 3.34
C LYS A 37 -1.44 -13.04 1.88
N CYS A 38 -0.41 -12.92 1.05
CA CYS A 38 -0.59 -12.91 -0.39
C CYS A 38 -0.75 -14.34 -0.91
N THR A 39 -1.85 -14.63 -1.60
CA THR A 39 -2.08 -15.94 -2.24
C THR A 39 -1.18 -16.21 -3.43
N ARG A 40 -0.52 -15.18 -3.99
CA ARG A 40 0.35 -15.31 -5.17
C ARG A 40 1.81 -15.56 -4.83
N CYS A 41 2.41 -14.73 -3.97
CA CYS A 41 3.82 -14.87 -3.59
C CYS A 41 4.03 -15.54 -2.23
N GLY A 42 2.98 -15.74 -1.44
CA GLY A 42 3.06 -16.37 -0.12
C GLY A 42 3.60 -15.48 0.99
N VAL A 43 4.01 -14.23 0.69
CA VAL A 43 4.46 -13.25 1.71
C VAL A 43 3.35 -13.00 2.71
N GLU A 44 3.73 -12.93 3.98
CA GLU A 44 2.87 -12.58 5.11
C GLU A 44 3.26 -11.20 5.64
N SER A 45 2.26 -10.43 6.07
CA SER A 45 2.48 -9.20 6.80
C SER A 45 2.65 -9.48 8.30
N ASP A 46 3.16 -8.47 8.99
CA ASP A 46 3.00 -8.33 10.43
C ASP A 46 1.52 -8.06 10.81
N TRP A 47 1.25 -7.97 12.11
CA TRP A 47 -0.05 -7.60 12.63
C TRP A 47 -0.39 -6.16 12.26
N LEU A 48 -1.45 -5.99 11.50
CA LEU A 48 -1.95 -4.69 11.07
C LEU A 48 -3.25 -4.38 11.81
N SER A 49 -3.36 -3.16 12.33
CA SER A 49 -4.59 -2.64 12.92
C SER A 49 -5.47 -2.02 11.85
N PHE A 50 -6.73 -2.46 11.77
CA PHE A 50 -7.75 -1.89 10.91
C PHE A 50 -8.84 -1.22 11.74
N ALA A 51 -9.43 -0.15 11.21
CA ALA A 51 -10.53 0.52 11.91
C ALA A 51 -11.80 -0.35 11.92
N ASN A 52 -12.00 -1.19 10.89
CA ASN A 52 -13.18 -2.05 10.77
C ASN A 52 -12.89 -3.37 10.03
N VAL A 53 -13.69 -4.40 10.30
CA VAL A 53 -13.64 -5.72 9.61
C VAL A 53 -13.74 -5.57 8.08
N THR A 54 -14.49 -4.58 7.60
CA THR A 54 -14.63 -4.32 6.17
C THR A 54 -13.29 -3.95 5.52
N GLU A 55 -12.46 -3.17 6.20
CA GLU A 55 -11.13 -2.80 5.69
C GLU A 55 -10.17 -3.99 5.75
N ALA A 56 -10.20 -4.77 6.84
CA ALA A 56 -9.45 -6.02 6.93
C ALA A 56 -9.83 -6.98 5.78
N LYS A 57 -11.13 -7.16 5.50
CA LYS A 57 -11.61 -8.03 4.40
C LYS A 57 -11.29 -7.49 3.01
N ARG A 58 -11.22 -6.17 2.81
CA ARG A 58 -10.79 -5.56 1.54
C ARG A 58 -9.37 -5.96 1.18
N GLY A 59 -8.51 -6.14 2.17
CA GLY A 59 -7.12 -6.55 1.94
C GLY A 59 -6.19 -5.37 1.68
N VAL A 60 -4.90 -5.58 1.91
CA VAL A 60 -3.84 -4.60 1.61
C VAL A 60 -3.11 -4.97 0.32
N PRO A 61 -2.60 -3.99 -0.46
CA PRO A 61 -1.81 -4.29 -1.65
C PRO A 61 -0.52 -5.03 -1.28
N CYS A 62 -0.24 -6.14 -1.97
CA CYS A 62 1.02 -6.86 -1.80
C CYS A 62 2.20 -6.03 -2.32
N GLU A 63 3.16 -5.72 -1.47
CA GLU A 63 4.34 -4.92 -1.82
C GLU A 63 5.17 -5.61 -2.89
N VAL A 64 5.42 -6.91 -2.77
CA VAL A 64 6.25 -7.67 -3.72
C VAL A 64 5.58 -7.81 -5.10
N CYS A 65 4.28 -8.10 -5.13
CA CYS A 65 3.56 -8.29 -6.39
C CYS A 65 3.26 -6.96 -7.09
N ASN A 66 3.01 -5.89 -6.33
CA ASN A 66 2.68 -4.59 -6.90
C ASN A 66 3.91 -3.68 -7.11
N ALA A 67 5.04 -3.88 -6.43
CA ALA A 67 6.28 -3.13 -6.68
C ALA A 67 6.75 -3.27 -8.14
N LYS A 68 6.53 -4.43 -8.75
CA LYS A 68 6.82 -4.68 -10.18
C LYS A 68 6.00 -3.82 -11.15
N SER A 69 5.05 -3.01 -10.66
CA SER A 69 4.15 -2.20 -11.47
C SER A 69 4.33 -0.69 -11.31
N ALA A 70 5.18 -0.23 -10.39
CA ALA A 70 5.51 1.19 -10.27
C ALA A 70 6.61 1.53 -11.28
N PRO A 71 6.46 2.58 -12.13
CA PRO A 71 7.63 3.16 -12.78
C PRO A 71 8.54 3.68 -11.66
N ALA A 72 9.80 3.24 -11.64
CA ALA A 72 10.79 3.81 -10.75
C ALA A 72 10.84 5.32 -11.02
N ILE A 73 10.36 6.12 -10.08
CA ILE A 73 10.65 7.55 -10.08
C ILE A 73 12.08 7.62 -9.55
N GLU A 74 13.04 7.78 -10.46
CA GLU A 74 14.43 8.02 -10.07
C GLU A 74 14.49 9.33 -9.27
N PRO A 75 15.28 9.38 -8.18
CA PRO A 75 15.35 10.57 -7.34
C PRO A 75 15.82 11.76 -8.18
N VAL A 76 15.02 12.83 -8.19
CA VAL A 76 15.45 14.13 -8.72
C VAL A 76 16.56 14.64 -7.81
N GLU A 77 17.79 14.60 -8.30
CA GLU A 77 18.96 15.14 -7.61
C GLU A 77 18.72 16.62 -7.29
N ASP A 78 18.78 16.96 -6.00
CA ASP A 78 18.70 18.32 -5.49
C ASP A 78 19.76 19.20 -6.17
N ILE A 79 19.31 20.18 -6.97
CA ILE A 79 20.20 21.19 -7.56
C ILE A 79 20.69 22.09 -6.42
N GLN A 80 21.88 21.79 -5.88
CA GLN A 80 22.60 22.66 -4.96
C GLN A 80 23.06 23.92 -5.71
N ALA A 81 22.33 25.03 -5.55
CA ALA A 81 22.85 26.35 -5.87
C ALA A 81 23.68 26.85 -4.67
N ALA A 82 24.99 26.71 -4.84
CA ALA A 82 26.00 27.28 -3.97
C ALA A 82 25.89 28.82 -3.87
N GLU A 83 26.04 29.29 -2.64
CA GLU A 83 26.88 30.42 -2.21
C GLU A 83 27.14 31.56 -3.21
N GLU A 84 26.66 32.76 -2.85
CA GLU A 84 27.47 33.97 -2.98
C GLU A 84 27.32 34.82 -1.70
N GLY A 85 28.25 34.59 -0.77
CA GLY A 85 28.69 35.64 0.14
C GLY A 85 29.70 36.51 -0.59
N LYS A 86 29.45 37.81 -0.69
CA LYS A 86 30.51 38.80 -0.89
C LYS A 86 30.14 40.14 -0.25
N ALA A 87 30.89 40.40 0.83
CA ALA A 87 31.32 41.66 1.46
C ALA A 87 30.45 42.91 1.32
#